data_AF-A0A934ZWA0-F1
#
_entry.id   AF-A0A934ZWA0-F1
#
_cell.length_a   1.000
_cell.length_b   1.000
_cell.length_c   1.000
_cell.angle_alpha   90.00
_cell.angle_beta   90.00
_cell.angle_gamma   90.00
#
_symmetry.space_group_name_H-M   'P 1'
#
loop_
_entity.id
_entity.type
_entity.pdbx_description
1 polymer ?
#
loop_
_entity_poly.entity_id
_entity_poly.type
_entity_poly.pdbx_seq_one_letter_code
_entity_poly.pdbx_strand_id
1 'polypeptide(L)'
;MNETIASDEPAPTRLVAGALAHLARHMTTGCPRAAELAALLLARIAEDPDADPHLRAHARELVDIMERDQSADGRRLTATAGNLAGRMPH
;
A
#
# COMPACT_ATOMS: atom_id res chain seq x y z
N MET A 1 1.91 -18.39 -33.43
CA MET A 1 1.26 -18.07 -32.13
C MET A 1 2.24 -17.15 -31.41
N ASN A 2 2.38 -15.89 -31.85
CA ASN A 2 1.63 -14.68 -31.46
C ASN A 2 1.73 -14.36 -29.96
N GLU A 3 2.03 -13.08 -29.66
CA GLU A 3 1.94 -12.38 -28.37
C GLU A 3 3.20 -12.28 -27.48
N THR A 4 4.19 -11.52 -27.96
CA THR A 4 5.02 -10.71 -27.05
C THR A 4 4.73 -9.23 -27.32
N ILE A 5 3.52 -8.79 -26.96
CA ILE A 5 3.25 -7.36 -26.81
C ILE A 5 3.86 -6.99 -25.46
N ALA A 6 5.17 -6.71 -25.45
CA ALA A 6 5.79 -6.04 -24.31
C ALA A 6 5.31 -4.59 -24.34
N SER A 7 4.12 -4.41 -23.77
CA SER A 7 3.26 -3.24 -23.70
C SER A 7 3.96 -1.90 -23.90
N ASP A 8 3.55 -1.15 -24.91
CA ASP A 8 3.74 0.31 -24.98
C ASP A 8 2.82 1.02 -23.97
N GLU A 9 2.60 0.42 -22.79
CA GLU A 9 1.80 1.03 -21.72
C GLU A 9 2.64 2.10 -21.02
N PRO A 10 2.08 3.30 -20.82
CA PRO A 10 2.81 4.37 -20.17
C PRO A 10 3.27 3.90 -18.79
N ALA A 11 4.53 4.20 -18.45
CA ALA A 11 5.16 3.89 -17.17
C ALA A 11 4.23 4.07 -15.93
N PRO A 12 3.43 5.14 -15.82
CA PRO A 12 2.49 5.29 -14.70
C PRO A 12 1.41 4.20 -14.61
N THR A 13 0.88 3.69 -15.73
CA THR A 13 -0.16 2.64 -15.71
C THR A 13 0.35 1.35 -15.08
N ARG A 14 1.60 0.96 -15.39
CA ARG A 14 2.20 -0.24 -14.79
C ARG A 14 2.44 -0.08 -13.29
N LEU A 15 2.85 1.11 -12.85
CA LEU A 15 3.01 1.41 -11.43
C LEU A 15 1.66 1.34 -10.70
N VAL A 16 0.59 1.87 -11.31
CA VAL A 16 -0.77 1.81 -10.75
C VAL A 16 -1.23 0.36 -10.66
N ALA A 17 -1.06 -0.44 -11.72
CA ALA A 17 -1.44 -1.86 -11.71
C ALA A 17 -0.70 -2.63 -10.60
N GLY A 18 0.60 -2.39 -10.43
CA GLY A 18 1.39 -2.98 -9.34
C GLY A 18 0.89 -2.54 -7.96
N ALA A 19 0.59 -1.24 -7.78
CA ALA A 19 0.07 -0.72 -6.52
C ALA A 19 -1.27 -1.38 -6.17
N LEU A 20 -2.19 -1.49 -7.14
CA LEU A 20 -3.49 -2.14 -6.95
C LEU A 20 -3.36 -3.63 -6.64
N ALA A 21 -2.41 -4.36 -7.27
CA ALA A 21 -2.18 -5.77 -6.98
C ALA A 21 -1.72 -5.99 -5.52
N HIS A 22 -0.80 -5.14 -5.05
CA HIS A 22 -0.36 -5.17 -3.66
C HIS A 22 -1.47 -4.78 -2.68
N LEU A 23 -2.29 -3.79 -3.03
CA LEU A 23 -3.41 -3.34 -2.22
C LEU A 23 -4.51 -4.41 -2.12
N ALA A 24 -4.87 -5.05 -3.23
CA ALA A 24 -5.81 -6.17 -3.23
C ALA A 24 -5.31 -7.34 -2.38
N ARG A 25 -4.00 -7.64 -2.44
CA ARG A 25 -3.39 -8.66 -1.58
C ARG A 25 -3.46 -8.28 -0.11
N HIS A 26 -3.17 -7.03 0.23
CA HIS A 26 -3.31 -6.53 1.59
C HIS A 26 -4.76 -6.66 2.09
N MET A 27 -5.75 -6.24 1.30
CA MET A 27 -7.17 -6.38 1.67
C MET A 27 -7.59 -7.84 1.86
N THR A 28 -6.99 -8.76 1.11
CA THR A 28 -7.32 -10.19 1.19
C THR A 28 -6.66 -10.87 2.39
N THR A 29 -5.39 -10.54 2.68
CA THR A 29 -4.59 -11.28 3.66
C THR A 29 -4.27 -10.50 4.93
N GLY A 30 -4.60 -9.22 5.00
CA GLY A 30 -4.17 -8.29 6.05
C GLY A 30 -2.65 -8.14 6.14
N CYS A 31 -1.90 -8.44 5.07
CA CYS A 31 -0.43 -8.44 5.16
C CYS A 31 0.09 -6.99 5.15
N PRO A 32 0.75 -6.51 6.22
CA PRO A 32 1.20 -5.10 6.29
C PRO A 32 2.25 -4.79 5.23
N ARG A 33 3.13 -5.75 4.94
CA ARG A 33 4.16 -5.61 3.90
C ARG A 33 3.57 -5.41 2.50
N ALA A 34 2.38 -5.94 2.22
CA ALA A 34 1.70 -5.68 0.96
C ALA A 34 1.19 -4.23 0.89
N ALA A 35 0.72 -3.67 2.01
CA ALA A 35 0.37 -2.25 2.08
C ALA A 35 1.60 -1.35 1.87
N GLU A 36 2.74 -1.65 2.51
CA GLU A 36 3.98 -0.88 2.32
C GLU A 36 4.40 -0.81 0.84
N LEU A 37 4.37 -1.93 0.13
CA LEU A 37 4.73 -1.98 -1.29
C LEU A 37 3.76 -1.19 -2.17
N ALA A 38 2.46 -1.26 -1.89
CA ALA A 38 1.47 -0.43 -2.57
C ALA A 38 1.71 1.07 -2.30
N ALA A 39 2.01 1.46 -1.07
CA ALA A 39 2.31 2.85 -0.71
C ALA A 39 3.56 3.38 -1.43
N LEU A 40 4.62 2.59 -1.54
CA LEU A 40 5.84 2.99 -2.26
C LEU A 40 5.58 3.25 -3.75
N LEU A 41 4.77 2.42 -4.40
CA LEU A 41 4.42 2.59 -5.81
C LEU A 41 3.54 3.82 -6.03
N LEU A 42 2.58 4.07 -5.13
CA LEU A 42 1.73 5.27 -5.16
C LEU A 42 2.52 6.55 -4.88
N ALA A 43 3.45 6.52 -3.92
CA ALA A 43 4.36 7.63 -3.67
C ALA A 43 5.19 7.95 -4.92
N ARG A 44 5.67 6.92 -5.63
CA ARG A 44 6.40 7.12 -6.89
C ARG A 44 5.54 7.78 -7.96
N ILE A 45 4.27 7.40 -8.10
CA ILE A 45 3.32 8.03 -9.02
C ILE A 45 3.06 9.48 -8.63
N ALA A 46 2.91 9.76 -7.33
CA ALA A 46 2.69 11.11 -6.80
C ALA A 46 3.83 12.09 -7.09
N GLU A 47 5.07 11.58 -7.19
CA GLU A 47 6.28 12.36 -7.49
C GLU A 47 6.56 12.52 -8.99
N ASP A 48 5.91 11.71 -9.84
CA ASP A 48 6.13 11.73 -11.28
C ASP A 48 5.55 13.02 -11.90
N PRO A 49 6.35 13.94 -12.47
CA PRO A 49 5.83 15.16 -13.08
C PRO A 49 5.03 14.90 -14.37
N ASP A 50 5.25 13.77 -15.03
CA ASP A 50 4.58 13.39 -16.28
C ASP A 50 3.24 12.69 -16.05
N ALA A 51 2.95 12.31 -14.80
CA ALA A 51 1.67 11.72 -14.42
C ALA A 51 0.56 12.77 -14.31
N ASP A 52 -0.66 12.33 -14.64
CA ASP A 52 -1.86 13.16 -14.56
C ASP A 52 -2.01 13.83 -13.18
N PRO A 53 -2.31 15.15 -13.09
CA PRO A 53 -2.41 15.85 -11.82
C PRO A 53 -3.43 15.27 -10.84
N HIS A 54 -4.57 14.77 -11.32
CA HIS A 54 -5.55 14.10 -10.47
C HIS A 54 -5.01 12.76 -9.98
N LEU A 55 -4.36 11.99 -10.85
CA LEU A 55 -3.71 10.74 -10.46
C LEU A 55 -2.68 10.96 -9.36
N ARG A 56 -1.86 12.02 -9.46
CA ARG A 56 -0.86 12.36 -8.44
C ARG A 56 -1.50 12.77 -7.12
N ALA A 57 -2.57 13.56 -7.17
CA ALA A 57 -3.31 13.95 -5.98
C ALA A 57 -3.94 12.74 -5.27
N HIS A 58 -4.59 11.86 -6.02
CA HIS A 58 -5.19 10.63 -5.48
C HIS A 58 -4.14 9.65 -4.97
N ALA A 59 -2.99 9.53 -5.63
CA ALA A 59 -1.90 8.70 -5.16
C ALA A 59 -1.34 9.20 -3.82
N ARG A 60 -1.19 10.52 -3.63
CA ARG A 60 -0.81 11.10 -2.33
C ARG A 60 -1.84 10.82 -1.24
N GLU A 61 -3.11 11.05 -1.54
CA GLU A 61 -4.20 10.81 -0.59
C GLU A 61 -4.24 9.33 -0.14
N LEU A 62 -4.07 8.39 -1.08
CA LEU A 62 -4.01 6.97 -0.75
C LEU A 62 -2.80 6.63 0.12
N VAL A 63 -1.62 7.18 -0.13
CA VAL A 63 -0.44 6.99 0.73
C VAL A 63 -0.74 7.47 2.15
N ASP A 64 -1.29 8.68 2.30
CA ASP A 64 -1.63 9.24 3.61
C ASP A 64 -2.62 8.35 4.38
N ILE A 65 -3.63 7.79 3.70
CA ILE A 65 -4.60 6.88 4.31
C ILE A 65 -3.91 5.59 4.78
N MET A 66 -3.05 5.01 3.94
CA MET A 66 -2.36 3.77 4.24
C MET A 66 -1.35 3.93 5.39
N GLU A 67 -0.64 5.05 5.47
CA GLU A 67 0.29 5.32 6.58
C GLU A 67 -0.44 5.46 7.92
N ARG A 68 -1.63 6.09 7.91
CA ARG A 68 -2.49 6.21 9.10
C ARG A 68 -3.02 4.85 9.54
N ASP A 69 -3.46 4.02 8.60
CA ASP A 69 -3.99 2.68 8.86
C ASP A 69 -2.91 1.77 9.47
N GLN A 70 -1.71 1.74 8.87
CA GLN A 70 -0.57 1.00 9.40
C GLN A 70 -0.14 1.48 10.79
N SER A 71 -0.19 2.80 11.03
CA SER A 71 0.07 3.38 12.35
C SER A 71 -0.98 3.00 13.40
N ALA A 72 -2.23 2.77 12.98
CA ALA A 72 -3.30 2.29 13.84
C ALA A 72 -3.15 0.79 14.14
N ASP A 73 -2.84 -0.03 13.14
CA ASP A 73 -2.63 -1.47 13.30
C ASP A 73 -1.39 -1.79 14.15
N GLY A 74 -0.28 -1.06 13.94
CA GLY A 74 0.90 -1.17 14.78
C GLY A 74 0.59 -0.88 16.26
N ARG A 75 -0.30 0.08 16.53
CA ARG A 75 -0.75 0.41 17.89
C ARG A 75 -1.64 -0.68 18.49
N ARG A 76 -2.43 -1.37 17.65
CA ARG A 76 -3.29 -2.48 18.05
C ARG A 76 -2.47 -3.72 18.46
N LEU A 77 -1.40 -4.00 17.71
CA LEU A 77 -0.47 -5.10 18.02
C LEU A 77 0.30 -4.84 19.32
N THR A 78 0.78 -3.61 19.56
CA THR A 78 1.49 -3.27 20.81
C THR A 78 0.56 -3.28 22.04
N ALA A 79 -0.68 -2.83 21.90
CA ALA A 79 -1.68 -2.88 22.99
C ALA A 79 -2.05 -4.33 23.36
N THR A 80 -2.09 -5.25 22.40
CA THR A 80 -2.40 -6.67 22.64
C THR A 80 -1.26 -7.39 23.36
N ALA A 81 0.00 -7.06 23.02
CA ALA A 81 1.18 -7.62 23.69
C ALA A 81 1.31 -7.15 25.15
N GLY A 82 0.98 -5.89 25.46
CA GLY A 82 1.01 -5.36 26.83
C GLY A 82 -0.02 -6.00 27.77
N ASN A 83 -1.18 -6.42 27.26
CA ASN A 83 -2.24 -7.04 28.06
C ASN A 83 -1.97 -8.49 28.46
N LEU A 84 -1.07 -9.21 27.78
CA LEU A 84 -0.73 -10.60 28.13
C LEU A 84 0.29 -10.70 29.28
N ALA A 85 1.04 -9.64 29.58
CA ALA A 85 2.02 -9.63 30.66
C ALA A 85 1.43 -9.32 32.05
N GLY A 86 0.16 -8.88 32.12
CA GLY A 86 -0.48 -8.40 33.36
C GLY A 86 -1.44 -9.38 34.04
N ARG A 87 -1.62 -10.62 33.55
CA ARG A 87 -2.65 -11.53 34.05
C ARG A 87 -2.09 -12.84 34.61
N MET A 88 -1.38 -12.75 35.73
CA MET A 88 -1.19 -13.86 36.67
C MET A 88 -1.77 -13.48 38.03
N PRO A 89 -3.00 -13.90 38.36
CA PRO A 89 -3.46 -13.90 39.74
C PRO A 89 -2.83 -15.08 40.50
N HIS A 90 -2.25 -14.78 41.66
CA HIS A 90 -1.80 -15.72 42.69
C HIS A 90 -2.95 -16.52 43.29
#